data_AF-S9QS29-F1
#
_entry.id   AF-S9QS29-F1
#
_cell.length_a   1.000
_cell.length_b   1.000
_cell.length_c   1.000
_cell.angle_alpha   90.00
_cell.angle_beta   90.00
_cell.angle_gamma   90.00
#
_symmetry.space_group_name_H-M   'P 1'
#
loop_
_entity.id
_entity.type
_entity.pdbx_description
1 polymer ?
#
loop_
_entity_poly.entity_id
_entity_poly.type
_entity_poly.pdbx_seq_one_letter_code
_entity_poly.pdbx_strand_id
1 'polypeptide(L)'
;MSQVAPFMHYRPDPLPGTIFGGRFPIDVWPRPLMWAFEWHEPDKPIRLNRGDPLFYVLFETVPPDRGVAMVETEVTPELRDYMDLISGAVNYVNQTFSLFEAAEARRPARLLSPVRRTSRAAE
;
A
#
# COMPACT_ATOMS: atom_id res chain seq x y z
N MET A 1 -2.77 7.80 -4.84
CA MET A 1 -2.62 7.32 -3.46
C MET A 1 -1.19 7.58 -3.02
N SER A 2 -0.99 8.20 -1.87
CA SER A 2 0.33 8.60 -1.40
C SER A 2 0.67 7.88 -0.09
N GLN A 3 1.90 7.38 0.02
CA GLN A 3 2.47 6.92 1.28
C GLN A 3 3.13 8.11 1.98
N VAL A 4 2.78 8.35 3.23
CA VAL A 4 3.34 9.44 4.03
C VAL A 4 3.81 8.91 5.38
N ALA A 5 4.78 9.60 6.00
CA ALA A 5 5.22 9.26 7.33
C ALA A 5 4.05 9.32 8.34
N PRO A 6 4.00 8.45 9.36
CA PRO A 6 2.97 8.51 10.38
C PRO A 6 3.11 9.82 11.18
N PHE A 7 2.20 10.77 10.95
CA PHE A 7 2.24 12.10 11.57
C PHE A 7 1.21 12.27 12.69
N MET A 8 0.28 11.34 12.85
CA MET A 8 -0.69 11.30 13.96
C MET A 8 -0.41 10.18 14.97
N HIS A 9 0.74 9.50 14.86
CA HIS A 9 1.15 8.44 15.78
C HIS A 9 2.30 8.93 16.65
N TYR A 10 2.04 9.04 17.95
CA TYR A 10 3.08 9.40 18.90
C TYR A 10 4.04 8.22 19.10
N ARG A 11 5.35 8.48 18.96
CA ARG A 11 6.41 7.53 19.27
C ARG A 11 7.27 8.10 20.39
N PRO A 12 7.38 7.41 21.54
CA PRO A 12 8.27 7.84 22.62
C PRO A 12 9.73 7.92 22.17
N ASP A 13 10.16 6.91 21.40
CA ASP A 13 11.46 6.86 20.74
C ASP A 13 11.26 7.14 19.24
N PRO A 14 11.72 8.30 18.71
CA PRO A 14 11.68 8.59 17.28
C PRO A 14 12.49 7.58 16.46
N LEU A 15 12.11 7.40 15.19
CA LEU A 15 12.92 6.61 14.27
C LEU A 15 14.28 7.31 14.00
N PRO A 16 15.37 6.56 13.82
CA PRO A 16 16.72 7.09 13.56
C PRO A 16 16.90 7.56 12.11
N GLY A 17 15.88 8.19 11.55
CA GLY A 17 15.85 8.60 10.16
C GLY A 17 14.45 8.93 9.63
N THR A 18 14.31 8.98 8.30
CA THR A 18 13.12 9.51 7.63
C THR A 18 12.54 8.50 6.65
N ILE A 19 11.21 8.43 6.60
CA ILE A 19 10.51 7.60 5.61
C ILE A 19 10.57 8.30 4.25
N PHE A 20 10.96 7.54 3.23
CA PHE A 20 10.88 7.98 1.84
C PHE A 20 9.53 7.55 1.26
N GLY A 21 8.55 8.46 1.35
CA GLY A 21 7.19 8.22 0.84
C GLY A 21 7.12 8.26 -0.69
N GLY A 22 6.14 7.56 -1.26
CA GLY A 22 5.89 7.55 -2.71
C GLY A 22 4.43 7.85 -3.04
N ARG A 23 4.20 8.41 -4.23
CA ARG A 23 2.86 8.60 -4.81
C ARG A 23 2.67 7.61 -5.95
N PHE A 24 1.56 6.89 -5.90
CA PHE A 24 1.24 5.83 -6.85
C PHE A 24 -0.16 6.03 -7.45
N PRO A 25 -0.36 5.70 -8.74
CA PRO A 25 -1.68 5.61 -9.33
C PRO A 25 -2.54 4.60 -8.56
N ILE A 26 -3.81 4.93 -8.32
CA ILE A 26 -4.72 4.07 -7.54
C ILE A 26 -5.35 2.97 -8.41
N ASP A 27 -5.42 3.19 -9.71
CA ASP A 27 -5.90 2.27 -10.75
C ASP A 27 -5.09 0.96 -10.81
N VAL A 28 -3.79 1.02 -10.51
CA VAL A 28 -2.91 -0.17 -10.41
C VAL A 28 -2.91 -0.82 -9.01
N TRP A 29 -3.80 -0.39 -8.11
CA TRP A 29 -3.96 -0.99 -6.79
C TRP A 29 -5.04 -2.11 -6.83
N PRO A 30 -4.82 -3.26 -6.15
CA PRO A 30 -3.78 -3.56 -5.17
C PRO A 30 -2.43 -4.00 -5.75
N ARG A 31 -1.34 -3.56 -5.13
CA ARG A 31 0.02 -4.00 -5.41
C ARG A 31 0.85 -4.05 -4.12
N PRO A 32 1.93 -4.84 -4.07
CA PRO A 32 2.90 -4.75 -2.99
C PRO A 32 3.47 -3.33 -2.90
N LEU A 33 3.47 -2.81 -1.67
CA LEU A 33 3.99 -1.50 -1.32
C LEU A 33 5.35 -1.67 -0.66
N MET A 34 6.35 -0.96 -1.18
CA MET A 34 7.67 -0.89 -0.55
C MET A 34 7.63 0.15 0.56
N TRP A 35 8.21 -0.19 1.71
CA TRP A 35 8.51 0.75 2.77
C TRP A 35 9.99 1.12 2.66
N ALA A 36 10.28 2.35 2.27
CA ALA A 36 11.62 2.87 2.11
C ALA A 36 11.97 3.83 3.26
N PHE A 37 13.18 3.72 3.78
CA PHE A 37 13.64 4.46 4.93
C PHE A 37 15.08 4.92 4.71
N GLU A 38 15.31 6.22 4.86
CA GLU A 38 16.63 6.82 4.88
C GLU A 38 17.17 6.80 6.31
N TRP A 39 18.23 6.02 6.51
CA TRP A 39 18.81 5.81 7.84
C TRP A 39 19.88 6.87 8.12
N HIS A 40 19.52 7.90 8.88
CA HIS A 40 20.43 9.00 9.21
C HIS A 40 21.36 8.68 10.38
N GLU A 41 20.89 7.90 11.36
CA GLU A 41 21.66 7.53 12.56
C GLU A 41 21.92 6.00 12.59
N PRO A 42 22.90 5.48 11.82
CA PRO A 42 23.09 4.04 11.61
C PRO A 42 23.44 3.28 12.89
N ASP A 43 24.01 3.95 13.89
CA ASP A 43 24.35 3.35 15.19
C ASP A 43 23.11 3.12 16.08
N LYS A 44 21.96 3.74 15.74
CA LYS A 44 20.69 3.57 16.46
C LYS A 44 19.82 2.55 15.72
N PRO A 45 19.26 1.54 16.41
CA PRO A 45 18.41 0.55 15.77
C PRO A 45 17.05 1.14 15.39
N ILE A 46 16.48 0.65 14.28
CA ILE A 46 15.06 0.82 13.97
C ILE A 46 14.26 -0.12 14.87
N ARG A 47 13.49 0.42 15.81
CA ARG A 47 12.59 -0.36 16.69
C ARG A 47 11.15 -0.20 16.19
N LEU A 48 10.51 -1.31 15.85
CA LEU A 48 9.12 -1.37 15.41
C LEU A 48 8.36 -2.35 16.30
N ASN A 49 7.32 -1.88 16.98
CA ASN A 49 6.47 -2.72 17.80
C ASN A 49 5.20 -3.09 17.05
N ARG A 50 4.54 -4.16 17.49
CA ARG A 50 3.21 -4.49 17.00
C ARG A 50 2.26 -3.33 17.31
N GLY A 51 1.56 -2.86 16.28
CA GLY A 51 0.66 -1.70 16.39
C GLY A 51 1.30 -0.39 15.95
N ASP A 52 2.63 -0.32 15.80
CA ASP A 52 3.26 0.86 15.21
C ASP A 52 2.95 0.93 13.70
N PRO A 53 2.44 2.07 13.21
CA PRO A 53 2.21 2.26 11.78
C PRO A 53 3.53 2.43 11.05
N LEU A 54 3.77 1.67 9.99
CA LEU A 54 4.96 1.85 9.14
C LEU A 54 4.87 3.14 8.32
N PHE A 55 3.69 3.42 7.78
CA PHE A 55 3.33 4.61 7.01
C PHE A 55 1.82 4.82 7.07
N TYR A 56 1.36 6.01 6.69
CA TYR A 56 -0.04 6.28 6.43
C TYR A 56 -0.32 6.31 4.93
N VAL A 57 -1.54 5.92 4.56
CA VAL A 57 -2.04 6.01 3.19
C VAL A 57 -2.95 7.22 3.09
N LEU A 58 -2.59 8.16 2.21
CA LEU A 58 -3.42 9.29 1.86
C LEU A 58 -4.08 9.03 0.50
N PHE A 59 -5.41 9.02 0.48
CA PHE A 59 -6.21 8.97 -0.74
C PHE A 59 -6.56 10.39 -1.17
N GLU A 60 -6.23 10.72 -2.42
CA GLU A 60 -6.59 11.99 -3.04
C GLU A 60 -7.72 11.70 -4.02
N THR A 61 -8.90 12.25 -3.76
CA THR A 61 -10.10 12.06 -4.56
C THR A 61 -10.56 13.38 -5.17
N VAL A 62 -11.34 13.29 -6.25
CA VAL A 62 -12.00 14.44 -6.87
C VAL A 62 -13.51 14.17 -6.90
N PRO A 63 -14.34 14.93 -6.17
CA PRO A 63 -13.99 16.02 -5.25
C PRO A 63 -13.31 15.51 -3.95
N PRO A 64 -12.61 16.37 -3.18
CA PRO A 64 -11.82 15.96 -2.01
C PRO A 64 -12.63 15.36 -0.85
N ASP A 65 -13.91 15.66 -0.78
CA ASP A 65 -14.86 15.13 0.21
C ASP A 65 -15.42 13.75 -0.15
N ARG A 66 -15.07 13.21 -1.34
CA ARG A 66 -15.45 11.86 -1.73
C ARG A 66 -14.85 10.86 -0.76
N GLY A 67 -15.73 10.17 -0.02
CA GLY A 67 -15.36 9.11 0.89
C GLY A 67 -14.67 7.93 0.20
N VAL A 68 -13.74 7.32 0.92
CA VAL A 68 -13.02 6.10 0.50
C VAL A 68 -13.31 5.01 1.53
N ALA A 69 -13.76 3.85 1.06
CA ALA A 69 -13.95 2.67 1.90
C ALA A 69 -12.82 1.67 1.63
N MET A 70 -12.12 1.27 2.68
CA MET A 70 -11.13 0.20 2.61
C MET A 70 -11.79 -1.09 3.11
N VAL A 71 -11.72 -2.15 2.31
CA VAL A 71 -12.30 -3.46 2.64
C VAL A 71 -11.20 -4.50 2.75
N GLU A 72 -11.37 -5.42 3.69
CA GLU A 72 -10.54 -6.63 3.73
C GLU A 72 -10.93 -7.53 2.55
N THR A 73 -9.96 -7.95 1.75
CA THR A 73 -10.17 -8.77 0.56
C THR A 73 -9.51 -10.13 0.73
N GLU A 74 -10.12 -11.17 0.18
CA GLU A 74 -9.52 -12.50 0.09
C GLU A 74 -8.32 -12.46 -0.86
N VAL A 75 -7.23 -13.15 -0.50
CA VAL A 75 -6.05 -13.32 -1.36
C VAL A 75 -6.32 -14.46 -2.33
N THR A 76 -7.12 -14.17 -3.37
CA THR A 76 -7.43 -15.16 -4.42
C THR A 76 -6.21 -15.40 -5.32
N PRO A 77 -6.14 -16.52 -6.05
CA PRO A 77 -5.07 -16.76 -7.02
C PRO A 77 -4.95 -15.64 -8.07
N GLU A 78 -6.08 -15.13 -8.57
CA GLU A 78 -6.10 -14.05 -9.57
C GLU A 78 -5.55 -12.74 -9.02
N LEU A 79 -5.86 -12.43 -7.75
CA LEU A 79 -5.29 -11.28 -7.07
C LEU A 79 -3.77 -11.44 -6.88
N ARG A 80 -3.32 -12.64 -6.52
CA ARG A 80 -1.89 -12.93 -6.38
C ARG A 80 -1.15 -12.80 -7.70
N ASP A 81 -1.68 -13.40 -8.77
CA ASP A 81 -1.09 -13.34 -10.11
C ASP A 81 -1.01 -11.89 -10.63
N TYR A 82 -2.04 -11.09 -10.37
CA TYR A 82 -2.04 -9.66 -10.68
C TYR A 82 -0.95 -8.88 -9.91
N MET A 83 -0.82 -9.14 -8.60
CA MET A 83 0.20 -8.50 -7.78
C MET A 83 1.62 -8.89 -8.20
N ASP A 84 1.84 -10.16 -8.58
CA ASP A 84 3.13 -10.66 -9.05
C ASP A 84 3.50 -10.05 -10.42
N LEU A 85 2.52 -9.98 -11.34
CA LEU A 85 2.66 -9.32 -12.64
C LEU A 85 3.10 -7.86 -12.49
N ILE A 86 2.41 -7.10 -11.64
CA ILE A 86 2.73 -5.68 -11.40
C ILE A 86 4.09 -5.54 -10.74
N SER A 87 4.41 -6.37 -9.76
CA SER A 87 5.69 -6.30 -9.04
C SER A 87 6.89 -6.56 -9.96
N GLY A 88 6.77 -7.50 -10.90
CA GLY A 88 7.79 -7.75 -11.91
C GLY A 88 8.02 -6.56 -12.84
N ALA A 89 6.94 -5.87 -13.23
CA ALA A 89 7.01 -4.70 -14.12
C ALA A 89 7.78 -3.54 -13.50
N VAL A 90 7.61 -3.27 -12.20
CA VAL A 90 8.29 -2.15 -11.51
C VAL A 90 9.77 -2.40 -11.23
N ASN A 91 10.18 -3.66 -11.11
CA ASN A 91 11.58 -4.03 -10.80
C ASN A 91 12.46 -4.17 -12.04
N TYR A 92 11.89 -4.50 -13.21
CA TYR A 92 12.68 -4.88 -14.38
C TYR A 92 13.07 -3.69 -15.28
N VAL A 93 12.40 -2.54 -15.18
CA VAL A 93 12.62 -1.43 -16.11
C VAL A 93 12.50 -0.07 -15.40
N ASN A 94 13.61 0.68 -15.34
CA ASN A 94 13.58 2.11 -15.03
C ASN A 94 12.83 2.85 -16.16
N GLN A 95 11.78 3.59 -15.83
CA GLN A 95 10.95 4.43 -16.75
C GLN A 95 9.98 3.68 -17.69
N THR A 96 8.88 3.11 -17.19
CA THR A 96 7.85 2.57 -18.09
C THR A 96 6.42 2.85 -17.63
N PHE A 97 5.94 4.06 -17.90
CA PHE A 97 4.52 4.39 -17.81
C PHE A 97 3.64 3.44 -18.66
N SER A 98 4.17 2.90 -19.77
CA SER A 98 3.42 1.98 -20.65
C SER A 98 3.17 0.59 -20.05
N LEU A 99 3.93 0.18 -19.02
CA LEU A 99 3.65 -1.08 -18.31
C LEU A 99 2.42 -0.96 -17.41
N PHE A 100 2.06 0.24 -16.96
CA PHE A 100 0.83 0.46 -16.20
C PHE A 100 -0.41 0.34 -17.07
N GLU A 101 -0.39 0.84 -18.31
CA GLU A 101 -1.49 0.65 -19.28
C GLU A 101 -1.71 -0.85 -19.59
N ALA A 102 -0.64 -1.61 -19.76
CA ALA A 102 -0.72 -3.05 -19.99
C ALA A 102 -1.25 -3.81 -18.76
N ALA A 103 -0.87 -3.39 -17.55
CA ALA A 103 -1.39 -3.96 -16.30
C ALA A 103 -2.87 -3.61 -16.10
N GLU A 104 -3.28 -2.39 -16.46
CA GLU A 104 -4.69 -1.96 -16.44
C GLU A 104 -5.52 -2.78 -17.42
N ALA A 105 -5.05 -2.98 -18.66
CA ALA A 105 -5.73 -3.80 -19.66
C ALA A 105 -5.90 -5.28 -19.25
N ARG A 106 -4.99 -5.81 -18.41
CA ARG A 106 -5.08 -7.17 -17.89
C ARG A 106 -5.89 -7.28 -16.59
N ARG A 107 -6.31 -6.15 -16.01
CA ARG A 107 -7.08 -6.13 -14.78
C ARG A 107 -8.49 -6.70 -15.04
N PRO A 108 -8.89 -7.79 -14.38
CA PRO A 108 -10.25 -8.32 -14.53
C PRO A 108 -11.27 -7.31 -14.00
N ALA A 109 -12.49 -7.31 -14.58
CA ALA A 109 -13.57 -6.41 -14.19
C ALA A 109 -13.90 -6.49 -12.67
N ARG A 110 -13.70 -7.67 -12.07
CA ARG A 110 -13.77 -7.88 -10.64
C ARG A 110 -12.50 -8.58 -10.14
N LEU A 111 -11.58 -7.78 -9.60
CA LEU A 111 -10.34 -8.28 -9.00
C LEU A 111 -10.47 -8.54 -7.49
N LEU A 112 -11.30 -7.75 -6.78
CA LEU A 112 -11.43 -7.81 -5.33
C LEU A 112 -12.69 -8.59 -4.91
N SER A 113 -12.52 -9.45 -3.92
CA SER A 113 -13.59 -10.20 -3.28
C SER A 113 -13.50 -9.98 -1.78
N PRO A 114 -14.47 -9.27 -1.16
CA PRO A 114 -14.46 -9.05 0.28
C PRO A 114 -14.38 -10.36 1.05
N VAL A 115 -13.62 -10.39 2.15
CA VAL A 115 -13.58 -11.55 3.04
C VAL A 115 -14.99 -11.85 3.53
N ARG A 116 -15.44 -13.10 3.32
CA ARG A 116 -16.71 -13.58 3.87
C ARG A 116 -16.58 -13.70 5.40
N ARG A 117 -16.95 -12.64 6.10
CA ARG A 117 -17.11 -12.70 7.56
C ARG A 117 -18.43 -13.42 7.84
N THR A 118 -18.35 -14.62 8.42
CA THR A 118 -19.50 -15.18 9.13
C THR A 118 -19.87 -14.18 10.22
N SER A 119 -21.11 -13.71 10.23
CA SER A 119 -21.62 -12.92 11.33
C SER A 119 -21.41 -13.76 12.60
N ARG A 120 -20.50 -13.32 13.47
CA ARG A 120 -20.50 -13.81 14.84
C ARG A 120 -21.88 -13.42 15.37
N ALA A 121 -22.74 -14.42 15.57
CA ALA A 121 -24.00 -14.22 16.25
C ALA A 121 -23.72 -13.46 17.53
N ALA A 122 -24.54 -12.45 17.79
CA ALA A 122 -24.51 -11.68 19.02
C ALA A 122 -24.47 -12.64 20.22
N GLU A 123 -23.47 -12.48 21.07
CA GLU A 123 -23.42 -12.99 22.43
C GLU A 123 -23.23 -11.80 23.36
#